data_AF-A0A844MW48-F1
#
_entry.id   AF-A0A844MW48-F1
#
_cell.length_a   1.000
_cell.length_b   1.000
_cell.length_c   1.000
_cell.angle_alpha   90.00
_cell.angle_beta   90.00
_cell.angle_gamma   90.00
#
_symmetry.space_group_name_H-M   'P 1'
#
loop_
_entity.id
_entity.type
_entity.pdbx_description
1 polymer ?
#
loop_
_entity_poly.entity_id
_entity_poly.type
_entity_poly.pdbx_seq_one_letter_code
_entity_poly.pdbx_strand_id
1 'polypeptide(L)'
;MLDCTELTKSKLYIISGKPGQWHYSYSVDEARSKRYVFWRFAAKNPNRRVTLSLSQEQTRRDVWEQRQDIQLTNLEAFRGL
;
A
#
# COMPACT_ATOMS: atom_id res chain seq x y z
N MET A 1 13.02 -3.74 4.29
CA MET A 1 12.04 -3.28 5.30
C MET A 1 11.35 -2.07 4.70
N LEU A 2 10.01 -1.99 4.71
CA LEU A 2 9.31 -0.87 4.10
C LEU A 2 9.59 0.40 4.91
N ASP A 3 10.11 1.43 4.27
CA ASP A 3 10.30 2.71 4.94
C ASP A 3 8.95 3.44 4.99
N CYS A 4 8.43 3.68 6.19
CA CYS A 4 7.10 4.28 6.35
C CYS A 4 7.00 5.73 5.86
N THR A 5 8.13 6.33 5.48
CA THR A 5 8.22 7.66 4.87
C THR A 5 7.92 7.61 3.37
N GLU A 6 7.95 6.43 2.75
CA GLU A 6 7.65 6.22 1.32
C GLU A 6 6.17 5.92 1.03
N LEU A 7 5.32 5.90 2.08
CA LEU A 7 3.89 5.67 1.94
C LEU A 7 3.23 6.83 1.20
N THR A 8 2.86 6.55 -0.04
CA THR A 8 2.19 7.45 -0.97
C THR A 8 0.76 6.98 -1.24
N LYS A 9 -0.17 7.93 -1.41
CA LYS A 9 -1.60 7.65 -1.65
C LYS A 9 -1.85 7.03 -3.03
N SER A 10 -0.92 7.21 -3.97
CA SER A 10 -1.01 6.72 -5.34
C SER A 10 -0.65 5.24 -5.50
N LYS A 11 -0.06 4.62 -4.47
CA LYS A 11 0.38 3.23 -4.51
C LYS A 11 -0.61 2.31 -3.81
N LEU A 12 -0.51 1.03 -4.16
CA LEU A 12 -1.28 -0.06 -3.55
C LEU A 12 -0.39 -0.84 -2.60
N TYR A 13 -0.97 -1.24 -1.47
CA TYR A 13 -0.27 -1.96 -0.41
C TYR A 13 -0.97 -3.28 -0.12
N ILE A 14 -0.19 -4.29 0.20
CA ILE A 14 -0.65 -5.57 0.72
C ILE A 14 -0.33 -5.62 2.20
N ILE A 15 -1.31 -6.04 3.01
CA ILE A 15 -1.18 -6.11 4.46
C ILE A 15 -1.30 -7.57 4.88
N SER A 16 -0.28 -8.08 5.58
CA SER A 16 -0.24 -9.45 6.06
C SER A 16 -1.47 -9.78 6.90
N GLY A 17 -2.07 -10.95 6.66
CA GLY A 17 -3.30 -11.38 7.32
C GLY A 17 -4.57 -10.62 6.91
N LYS A 18 -4.50 -9.67 5.95
CA LYS A 18 -5.65 -8.94 5.42
C LYS A 18 -5.75 -9.09 3.90
N PRO A 19 -6.76 -9.81 3.39
CA PRO A 19 -6.89 -10.01 1.95
C PRO A 19 -7.26 -8.72 1.24
N GLY A 20 -6.71 -8.55 0.04
CA GLY A 20 -6.98 -7.44 -0.87
C GLY A 20 -5.92 -6.36 -0.86
N GLN A 21 -6.07 -5.44 -1.81
CA GLN A 21 -5.22 -4.26 -1.96
C GLN A 21 -5.74 -3.13 -1.08
N TRP A 22 -4.83 -2.44 -0.42
CA TRP A 22 -5.12 -1.35 0.49
C TRP A 22 -4.50 -0.07 -0.03
N HIS A 23 -5.25 1.02 0.07
CA HIS A 23 -4.79 2.36 -0.22
C HIS A 23 -4.37 3.05 1.07
N TYR A 24 -3.24 3.74 1.04
CA TYR A 24 -2.84 4.63 2.12
C TYR A 24 -3.66 5.93 2.07
N SER A 25 -4.17 6.40 3.20
CA SER A 25 -4.93 7.65 3.31
C SER A 25 -4.11 8.77 3.93
N TYR A 26 -3.73 8.61 5.19
CA TYR A 26 -3.00 9.59 5.98
C TYR A 26 -2.32 8.93 7.17
N SER A 27 -1.39 9.64 7.80
CA SER A 27 -0.83 9.27 9.08
C SER A 27 -1.28 10.24 10.15
N VAL A 28 -1.48 9.73 11.35
CA VAL A 28 -1.80 10.51 12.55
C VAL A 28 -0.60 10.42 13.47
N ASP A 29 -0.11 11.58 13.90
CA ASP A 29 0.94 11.66 14.91
C ASP A 29 0.27 11.69 16.29
N GLU A 30 0.42 10.62 17.07
CA GLU A 30 -0.07 10.53 18.44
C GLU A 30 1.12 10.59 19.38
N ALA A 31 1.50 11.80 19.82
CA ALA A 31 2.43 12.17 20.91
C ALA A 31 3.82 11.47 20.98
N ARG A 32 3.88 10.14 20.92
CA ARG A 32 5.06 9.27 20.90
C ARG A 32 5.03 8.20 19.80
N SER A 33 4.00 8.14 18.96
CA SER A 33 3.84 7.10 17.96
C SER A 33 3.07 7.59 16.75
N LYS A 34 3.53 7.20 15.56
CA LYS A 34 2.82 7.47 14.31
C LYS A 34 1.92 6.29 13.95
N ARG A 35 0.66 6.58 13.66
CA ARG A 35 -0.31 5.62 13.11
C ARG A 35 -0.55 5.91 11.64
N TYR A 36 -0.70 4.86 10.85
CA TYR A 36 -0.92 4.91 9.42
C TYR A 36 -2.29 4.33 9.12
N VAL A 37 -3.11 5.10 8.42
CA VAL A 37 -4.48 4.71 8.08
C VAL A 37 -4.52 4.24 6.64
N PHE A 38 -4.97 3.00 6.47
CA PHE A 38 -5.21 2.35 5.21
C PHE A 38 -6.70 2.15 4.99
N TRP A 39 -7.14 2.10 3.75
CA TRP A 39 -8.53 1.85 3.41
C TRP A 39 -8.64 1.01 2.15
N ARG A 40 -9.76 0.30 2.02
CA ARG A 40 -10.14 -0.42 0.80
C ARG A 40 -11.67 -0.52 0.70
N PHE A 41 -12.16 -0.91 -0.47
CA PHE A 41 -13.55 -1.35 -0.60
C PHE A 41 -13.69 -2.82 -0.19
N ALA A 42 -14.82 -3.17 0.43
CA ALA A 42 -15.09 -4.55 0.82
C ALA A 42 -15.30 -5.39 -0.44
N ALA A 43 -14.62 -6.54 -0.52
CA ALA A 43 -14.69 -7.43 -1.69
C ALA A 43 -16.12 -7.87 -2.03
N LYS A 44 -16.99 -8.00 -1.02
CA LYS A 44 -18.40 -8.39 -1.19
C LYS A 44 -19.35 -7.21 -1.38
N ASN A 45 -18.91 -5.97 -1.11
CA ASN A 45 -19.77 -4.78 -1.13
C ASN A 45 -18.95 -3.54 -1.53
N PRO A 46 -19.00 -3.12 -2.80
CA PRO A 46 -18.20 -1.99 -3.29
C PRO A 46 -18.62 -0.65 -2.67
N ASN A 47 -19.83 -0.53 -2.11
CA ASN A 47 -20.26 0.67 -1.39
C ASN A 47 -19.75 0.75 0.06
N ARG A 48 -19.11 -0.32 0.57
CA ARG A 48 -18.63 -0.35 1.96
C ARG A 48 -17.12 -0.16 2.00
N ARG A 49 -16.70 0.99 2.52
CA ARG A 49 -15.28 1.28 2.80
C ARG A 49 -14.86 0.62 4.12
N VAL A 50 -13.76 -0.11 4.10
CA VAL A 50 -13.10 -0.67 5.28
C VAL A 50 -11.84 0.13 5.52
N THR A 51 -11.68 0.66 6.74
CA THR A 51 -10.49 1.37 7.18
C THR A 51 -9.72 0.53 8.19
N LEU A 52 -8.40 0.63 8.17
CA LEU A 52 -7.49 -0.05 9.08
C LEU A 52 -6.41 0.93 9.52
N SER A 53 -6.29 1.11 10.83
CA SER A 53 -5.23 1.90 11.45
C SER A 53 -4.14 0.97 11.98
N LEU A 54 -2.91 1.17 11.52
CA LEU A 54 -1.74 0.40 11.93
C LEU A 54 -0.71 1.31 12.61
N SER A 55 -0.04 0.82 13.65
CA SER A 55 1.11 1.51 14.25
C SER A 55 2.32 1.45 13.33
N GLN A 56 3.29 2.35 13.49
CA GLN A 56 4.52 2.38 12.70
C GLN A 56 5.25 1.02 12.63
N GLU A 57 5.41 0.35 13.77
CA GLU A 57 6.05 -0.98 13.84
C GLU A 57 5.27 -2.03 13.03
N GLN A 58 3.95 -2.00 13.12
CA GLN A 58 3.07 -2.94 12.42
C GLN A 58 3.08 -2.67 10.91
N THR A 59 3.10 -1.41 10.52
CA THR A 59 3.29 -1.01 9.13
C THR A 59 4.62 -1.53 8.57
N ARG A 60 5.73 -1.41 9.31
CA ARG A 60 7.03 -1.92 8.87
C ARG A 60 7.09 -3.44 8.70
N ARG A 61 6.36 -4.16 9.57
CA ARG A 61 6.37 -5.62 9.63
C ARG A 61 5.40 -6.25 8.64
N ASP A 62 4.19 -5.72 8.56
CA ASP A 62 3.06 -6.38 7.91
C ASP A 62 2.67 -5.73 6.58
N VAL A 63 3.13 -4.51 6.27
CA VAL A 63 2.75 -3.79 5.04
C VAL A 63 3.85 -3.87 3.99
N TRP A 64 3.43 -4.28 2.80
CA TRP A 64 4.28 -4.47 1.63
C TRP A 64 3.74 -3.63 0.47
N GLU A 65 4.60 -2.89 -0.21
CA GLU A 65 4.22 -2.18 -1.43
C GLU A 65 4.01 -3.19 -2.56
N GLN A 66 2.84 -3.16 -3.19
CA GLN A 66 2.65 -3.88 -4.43
C GLN A 66 3.34 -3.07 -5.53
N ARG A 67 4.58 -3.43 -5.85
CA ARG A 67 5.22 -2.93 -7.06
C ARG A 67 4.39 -3.40 -8.24
N GLN A 68 3.76 -2.46 -8.93
CA GLN A 68 3.23 -2.75 -10.26
C GLN A 68 4.45 -3.07 -11.12
N ASP A 69 4.49 -4.30 -11.60
CA ASP A 69 5.48 -4.73 -12.56
C ASP A 69 5.45 -3.73 -13.72
N ILE A 70 6.53 -2.97 -13.89
CA ILE A 70 6.68 -2.10 -15.04
C ILE A 70 6.59 -3.03 -16.24
N GLN A 71 5.51 -2.90 -17.01
CA GLN A 71 5.29 -3.63 -18.25
C GLN A 71 6.55 -3.50 -19.11
N LEU A 72 7.40 -4.54 -19.09
CA LEU A 72 8.65 -4.63 -19.83
C LEU A 72 8.42 -4.85 -21.34
N THR A 73 7.23 -4.51 -21.85
CA THR A 73 6.80 -4.80 -23.22
C THR A 73 7.38 -3.82 -24.26
N ASN A 74 8.16 -2.81 -23.84
CA ASN A 74 8.73 -1.81 -24.75
C ASN A 74 10.24 -1.98 -25.04
N LEU A 75 10.89 -3.03 -24.55
CA LEU A 75 12.33 -3.25 -24.81
C LEU A 75 12.62 -3.97 -26.14
N GLU A 76 11.61 -4.49 -26.84
CA GLU A 76 11.83 -5.15 -28.14
C GLU A 76 12.06 -4.16 -29.31
N ALA A 77 11.83 -2.85 -29.09
CA ALA A 77 12.01 -1.83 -30.12
C ALA A 77 13.49 -1.45 -30.41
N PHE A 78 14.45 -1.96 -29.64
CA PHE A 78 15.88 -1.65 -29.81
C PHE A 78 16.70 -2.74 -30.49
N ARG A 79 16.08 -3.81 -31.00
CA ARG A 79 16.81 -4.94 -31.62
C ARG A 79 16.81 -4.94 -33.15
N GLY A 80 16.54 -3.80 -33.77
CA GLY A 80 16.53 -3.65 -35.23
C GLY A 80 17.04 -2.30 -35.70
N LEU A 81 18.34 -2.05 -35.52
CA LEU A 81 19.13 -1.08 -36.29
C LEU A 81 20.51 -1.68 -36.57
#